data_AF-A0A1V5WU52-F1
#
_entry.id   AF-A0A1V5WU52-F1
#
_cell.length_a   1.000
_cell.length_b   1.000
_cell.length_c   1.000
_cell.angle_alpha   90.00
_cell.angle_beta   90.00
_cell.angle_gamma   90.00
#
_symmetry.space_group_name_H-M   'P 1'
#
loop_
_entity.id
_entity.type
_entity.pdbx_description
1 polymer ?
#
loop_
_entity_poly.entity_id
_entity_poly.type
_entity_poly.pdbx_seq_one_letter_code
_entity_poly.pdbx_strand_id
1 'polypeptide(L)'
;MGEKEKELLENHISEKGMVSPDSIDDIQFEKGDNPRKSDSENIPFNINDEQEALKYFKDFLYGDKSEDLIMAKGIAEKYILDREVVKKATMMEFRFALSNGDIIKAFNIVDLFDLSDDFENDKEIKKAALEGLENALKNKDVGFAKVIKETFPLEEEEVVLIARKAAEEFIEDKDYFKVKEIEDSFLIGSGLLDSVREEDKDIDIKPSFPEDIAAKEEAKKAFSHYLADGEIMPALRIRDSFFPSEELEYDDLQDEAIQGIERCLERDDIPSGVYIMKEMKVNPESIRSMLIGKFISHLSSGEAIKAIGLKEEFSLDESSLDDPAVIEAAAQGFSKALLKQDIQDAVVIKETFSLDSEEMAKVCSDFHVYYLKRGDNEKAEELETSLMR
;
A
#
# COMPACT_ATOMS: atom_id res chain seq x y z
N MET A 1 41.71 51.69 21.62
CA MET A 1 41.25 50.30 21.80
C MET A 1 42.48 49.46 22.02
N GLY A 2 42.67 49.07 23.27
CA GLY A 2 43.94 48.55 23.81
C GLY A 2 44.06 47.06 23.61
N GLU A 3 45.26 46.52 23.82
CA GLU A 3 45.60 45.09 23.64
C GLU A 3 44.69 44.11 24.42
N LYS A 4 43.86 44.59 25.36
CA LYS A 4 42.78 43.82 26.00
C LYS A 4 41.53 43.55 25.14
N GLU A 5 41.31 44.28 24.05
CA GLU A 5 40.20 44.01 23.11
C GLU A 5 40.58 43.00 22.01
N LYS A 6 41.88 42.71 21.83
CA LYS A 6 42.35 41.65 20.93
C LYS A 6 42.29 40.27 21.59
N GLU A 7 42.55 40.20 22.90
CA GLU A 7 42.51 38.96 23.70
C GLU A 7 41.08 38.45 23.95
N LEU A 8 40.05 39.31 23.84
CA LEU A 8 38.64 38.91 23.90
C LEU A 8 38.09 38.40 22.56
N LEU A 9 38.71 38.77 21.43
CA LEU A 9 38.34 38.27 20.11
C LEU A 9 39.03 36.94 19.76
N GLU A 10 40.22 36.69 20.29
CA GLU A 10 40.94 35.41 20.10
C GLU A 10 40.41 34.28 21.01
N ASN A 11 39.74 34.61 22.13
CA ASN A 11 39.11 33.62 23.02
C ASN A 11 37.63 33.33 22.72
N HIS A 12 37.02 33.92 21.69
CA HIS A 12 35.63 33.63 21.29
C HIS A 12 35.51 32.87 19.95
N ILE A 13 36.64 32.53 19.31
CA ILE A 13 36.66 31.78 18.04
C ILE A 13 37.08 30.30 18.26
N SER A 14 37.37 29.88 19.50
CA SER A 14 37.82 28.50 19.80
C SER A 14 36.74 27.56 20.39
N GLU A 15 35.47 27.96 20.50
CA GLU A 15 34.42 27.11 21.14
C GLU A 15 33.18 26.81 20.28
N LYS A 16 33.21 27.14 18.98
CA LYS A 16 32.23 26.60 18.03
C LYS A 16 32.97 26.00 16.86
N GLY A 17 33.18 24.68 16.94
CA GLY A 17 33.64 23.86 15.83
C GLY A 17 32.69 24.07 14.63
N MET A 18 33.16 24.86 13.67
CA MET A 18 32.64 24.86 12.31
C MET A 18 32.94 23.49 11.72
N VAL A 19 31.90 22.69 11.48
CA VAL A 19 31.99 21.56 10.58
C VAL A 19 31.75 22.12 9.18
N SER A 20 32.76 22.01 8.32
CA SER A 20 32.68 22.33 6.89
C SER A 20 31.61 21.48 6.18
N PRO A 21 30.99 21.94 5.08
CA PRO A 21 29.90 21.21 4.42
C PRO A 21 30.28 19.93 3.65
N ASP A 22 31.55 19.49 3.64
CA ASP A 22 32.05 18.48 2.70
C ASP A 22 32.62 17.22 3.38
N SER A 23 31.88 16.56 4.27
CA SER A 23 32.33 15.27 4.83
C SER A 23 31.20 14.32 5.27
N ILE A 24 30.22 14.06 4.40
CA ILE A 24 29.20 12.99 4.59
C ILE A 24 29.23 12.01 3.41
N ASP A 25 30.42 11.70 2.90
CA ASP A 25 30.60 10.63 1.89
C ASP A 25 31.32 9.39 2.43
N ASP A 26 31.69 9.37 3.72
CA ASP A 26 32.38 8.22 4.33
C ASP A 26 31.58 7.62 5.49
N ILE A 27 30.45 6.99 5.19
CA ILE A 27 29.92 5.91 6.05
C ILE A 27 29.80 4.66 5.18
N GLN A 28 30.83 3.84 5.23
CA GLN A 28 30.81 2.50 4.66
C GLN A 28 29.85 1.63 5.49
N PHE A 29 28.85 1.03 4.83
CA PHE A 29 28.02 -0.01 5.43
C PHE A 29 28.82 -1.33 5.50
N GLU A 30 29.21 -1.75 6.71
CA GLU A 30 29.61 -3.13 6.94
C GLU A 30 28.38 -4.04 6.80
N LYS A 31 28.47 -5.02 5.90
CA LYS A 31 27.55 -6.17 5.86
C LYS A 31 27.68 -6.94 7.18
N GLY A 32 26.72 -6.78 8.09
CA GLY A 32 26.70 -7.52 9.35
C GLY A 32 25.34 -7.49 10.03
N ASP A 33 24.69 -8.66 10.04
CA ASP A 33 23.63 -9.12 10.93
C ASP A 33 22.36 -8.26 11.11
N ASN A 34 21.31 -8.72 10.43
CA ASN A 34 19.90 -8.40 10.64
C ASN A 34 19.46 -8.73 12.09
N PRO A 35 19.18 -7.74 12.96
CA PRO A 35 18.55 -8.00 14.24
C PRO A 35 17.03 -8.06 14.06
N ARG A 36 16.55 -9.29 14.16
CA ARG A 36 15.14 -9.71 14.33
C ARG A 36 14.25 -8.77 15.15
N LYS A 37 13.00 -8.66 14.65
CA LYS A 37 11.72 -8.48 15.36
C LYS A 37 11.60 -7.19 16.19
N SER A 38 11.08 -6.13 15.57
CA SER A 38 10.34 -5.09 16.28
C SER A 38 8.88 -5.54 16.44
N ASP A 39 8.42 -5.59 17.69
CA ASP A 39 7.00 -5.62 18.02
C ASP A 39 6.42 -4.26 17.58
N SER A 40 5.60 -4.23 16.54
CA SER A 40 5.12 -3.03 15.85
C SER A 40 4.00 -2.28 16.59
N GLU A 41 3.94 -2.37 17.91
CA GLU A 41 2.81 -1.83 18.71
C GLU A 41 3.20 -0.71 19.70
N ASN A 42 4.45 -0.24 19.73
CA ASN A 42 4.82 0.86 20.61
C ASN A 42 5.81 1.82 19.95
N ILE A 43 5.36 3.04 19.62
CA ILE A 43 6.27 4.18 19.49
C ILE A 43 6.92 4.35 20.87
N PRO A 44 8.26 4.40 21.01
CA PRO A 44 8.86 4.61 22.33
C PRO A 44 8.51 6.01 22.82
N PHE A 45 7.61 6.08 23.79
CA PHE A 45 6.91 7.28 24.26
C PHE A 45 7.78 8.27 25.07
N ASN A 46 9.10 8.21 24.91
CA ASN A 46 10.01 9.11 25.61
C ASN A 46 11.23 9.42 24.74
N ILE A 47 10.98 9.98 23.56
CA ILE A 47 12.03 10.51 22.69
C ILE A 47 12.43 11.86 23.26
N ASN A 48 13.63 11.92 23.86
CA ASN A 48 14.03 13.09 24.65
C ASN A 48 14.73 14.18 23.82
N ASP A 49 15.12 13.86 22.59
CA ASP A 49 15.77 14.80 21.67
C ASP A 49 15.53 14.46 20.18
N GLU A 50 15.85 15.43 19.32
CA GLU A 50 15.67 15.38 17.87
C GLU A 50 16.47 14.24 17.21
N GLN A 51 17.60 13.82 17.77
CA GLN A 51 18.40 12.73 17.20
C GLN A 51 17.74 11.37 17.42
N GLU A 52 17.15 11.17 18.60
CA GLU A 52 16.37 9.98 18.90
C GLU A 52 15.09 9.94 18.06
N ALA A 53 14.43 11.09 17.84
CA ALA A 53 13.28 11.19 16.93
C ALA A 53 13.63 10.82 15.50
N LEU A 54 14.75 11.34 14.99
CA LEU A 54 15.24 11.04 13.65
C LEU A 54 15.60 9.56 13.49
N LYS A 55 16.12 8.94 14.55
CA LYS A 55 16.42 7.51 14.55
C LYS A 55 15.13 6.69 14.40
N TYR A 56 14.12 6.93 15.25
CA TYR A 56 12.85 6.21 15.15
C TYR A 56 12.14 6.46 13.83
N PHE A 57 12.13 7.70 13.36
CA PHE A 57 11.62 8.05 12.04
C PHE A 57 12.23 7.16 10.94
N LYS A 58 13.56 6.98 10.95
CA LYS A 58 14.25 6.11 10.00
C LYS A 58 13.94 4.64 10.21
N ASP A 59 13.92 4.17 11.45
CA ASP A 59 13.63 2.76 11.78
C ASP A 59 12.24 2.35 11.26
N PHE A 60 11.25 3.24 11.38
CA PHE A 60 9.91 3.03 10.84
C PHE A 60 9.82 3.27 9.33
N LEU A 61 10.47 4.31 8.80
CA LEU A 61 10.49 4.57 7.35
C LEU A 61 11.07 3.37 6.57
N TYR A 62 12.11 2.73 7.11
CA TYR A 62 12.76 1.57 6.53
C TYR A 62 12.11 0.24 6.93
N GLY A 63 11.02 0.28 7.71
CA GLY A 63 10.26 -0.90 8.13
C GLY A 63 9.55 -1.59 6.97
N ASP A 64 9.18 -2.86 7.17
CA ASP A 64 8.56 -3.70 6.14
C ASP A 64 7.02 -3.57 6.11
N LYS A 65 6.39 -3.01 7.15
CA LYS A 65 4.93 -2.93 7.25
C LYS A 65 4.41 -1.60 6.72
N SER A 66 3.24 -1.61 6.08
CA SER A 66 2.55 -0.39 5.66
C SER A 66 2.26 0.56 6.82
N GLU A 67 1.94 0.00 7.99
CA GLU A 67 1.73 0.72 9.25
C GLU A 67 2.99 1.49 9.71
N ASP A 68 4.19 1.01 9.38
CA ASP A 68 5.44 1.65 9.78
C ASP A 68 5.60 3.02 9.08
N LEU A 69 5.15 3.17 7.83
CA LEU A 69 5.19 4.46 7.13
C LEU A 69 4.29 5.52 7.79
N ILE A 70 3.13 5.11 8.31
CA ILE A 70 2.21 5.98 9.05
C ILE A 70 2.88 6.42 10.36
N MET A 71 3.52 5.49 11.06
CA MET A 71 4.29 5.79 12.27
C MET A 71 5.45 6.76 12.00
N ALA A 72 6.19 6.54 10.90
CA ALA A 72 7.26 7.44 10.47
C ALA A 72 6.73 8.85 10.23
N LYS A 73 5.63 8.99 9.48
CA LYS A 73 4.99 10.29 9.26
C LYS A 73 4.57 10.97 10.57
N GLY A 74 3.92 10.21 11.46
CA GLY A 74 3.52 10.71 12.78
C GLY A 74 4.69 11.21 13.63
N ILE A 75 5.85 10.53 13.59
CA ILE A 75 7.07 10.99 14.27
C ILE A 75 7.59 12.28 13.65
N ALA A 76 7.67 12.36 12.31
CA ALA A 76 8.16 13.55 11.63
C ALA A 76 7.33 14.80 11.98
N GLU A 77 6.01 14.65 12.05
CA GLU A 77 5.07 15.72 12.39
C GLU A 77 5.09 16.07 13.89
N LYS A 78 5.01 15.06 14.78
CA LYS A 78 4.97 15.26 16.24
C LYS A 78 6.22 15.93 16.77
N TYR A 79 7.39 15.57 16.25
CA TYR A 79 8.68 16.10 16.71
C TYR A 79 9.23 17.22 15.83
N ILE A 80 8.47 17.67 14.82
CA ILE A 80 8.82 18.78 13.91
C ILE A 80 10.24 18.58 13.36
N LEU A 81 10.48 17.39 12.79
CA LEU A 81 11.77 17.08 12.19
C LEU A 81 12.06 18.04 11.03
N ASP A 82 13.35 18.35 10.85
CA ASP A 82 13.77 19.21 9.74
C ASP A 82 13.26 18.69 8.39
N ARG A 83 12.60 19.57 7.64
CA ARG A 83 11.92 19.21 6.39
C ARG A 83 12.89 18.66 5.34
N GLU A 84 14.10 19.21 5.26
CA GLU A 84 15.12 18.74 4.30
C GLU A 84 15.64 17.36 4.71
N VAL A 85 15.81 17.11 6.01
CA VAL A 85 16.21 15.79 6.53
C VAL A 85 15.15 14.73 6.25
N VAL A 86 13.88 15.03 6.55
CA VAL A 86 12.75 14.13 6.25
C VAL A 86 12.68 13.84 4.76
N LYS A 87 12.68 14.89 3.94
CA LYS A 87 12.63 14.78 2.47
C LYS A 87 13.78 13.94 1.92
N LYS A 88 15.01 14.13 2.41
CA LYS A 88 16.17 13.36 1.95
C LYS A 88 16.04 11.87 2.29
N ALA A 89 15.58 11.56 3.50
CA ALA A 89 15.41 10.18 3.95
C ALA A 89 14.26 9.46 3.22
N THR A 90 13.11 10.12 3.04
CA THR A 90 11.96 9.56 2.31
C THR A 90 12.31 9.35 0.85
N MET A 91 13.03 10.28 0.23
CA MET A 91 13.50 10.11 -1.14
C MET A 91 14.50 8.95 -1.28
N MET A 92 15.36 8.74 -0.29
CA MET A 92 16.28 7.61 -0.26
C MET A 92 15.52 6.28 -0.17
N GLU A 93 14.54 6.17 0.74
CA GLU A 93 13.74 4.95 0.87
C GLU A 93 12.85 4.70 -0.34
N PHE A 94 12.22 5.76 -0.88
CA PHE A 94 11.42 5.68 -2.09
C PHE A 94 12.22 5.06 -3.25
N ARG A 95 13.44 5.55 -3.50
CA ARG A 95 14.33 5.00 -4.53
C ARG A 95 14.70 3.56 -4.23
N PHE A 96 15.00 3.24 -2.97
CA PHE A 96 15.34 1.89 -2.56
C PHE A 96 14.18 0.90 -2.79
N ALA A 97 12.98 1.23 -2.32
CA ALA A 97 11.76 0.45 -2.51
C ALA A 97 11.45 0.26 -4.00
N LEU A 98 11.47 1.35 -4.78
CA LEU A 98 11.24 1.32 -6.22
C LEU A 98 12.25 0.42 -6.93
N SER A 99 13.56 0.59 -6.66
CA SER A 99 14.62 -0.20 -7.29
C SER A 99 14.51 -1.70 -6.98
N ASN A 100 14.04 -2.08 -5.79
CA ASN A 100 13.85 -3.48 -5.39
C ASN A 100 12.53 -4.08 -5.89
N GLY A 101 11.67 -3.29 -6.53
CA GLY A 101 10.36 -3.72 -6.99
C GLY A 101 9.28 -3.75 -5.92
N ASP A 102 9.48 -3.09 -4.76
CA ASP A 102 8.45 -2.87 -3.76
C ASP A 102 7.62 -1.63 -4.13
N ILE A 103 6.78 -1.81 -5.13
CA ILE A 103 6.03 -0.73 -5.77
C ILE A 103 4.98 -0.14 -4.83
N ILE A 104 4.30 -0.97 -4.04
CA ILE A 104 3.29 -0.50 -3.08
C ILE A 104 3.93 0.39 -2.03
N LYS A 105 5.06 -0.01 -1.44
CA LYS A 105 5.79 0.83 -0.48
C LYS A 105 6.26 2.13 -1.11
N ALA A 106 6.82 2.06 -2.33
CA ALA A 106 7.27 3.25 -3.05
C ALA A 106 6.13 4.27 -3.24
N PHE A 107 4.96 3.84 -3.72
CA PHE A 107 3.79 4.73 -3.88
C PHE A 107 3.28 5.28 -2.55
N ASN A 108 3.19 4.45 -1.51
CA ASN A 108 2.79 4.92 -0.18
C ASN A 108 3.70 6.04 0.35
N ILE A 109 5.01 5.97 0.08
CA ILE A 109 5.95 7.04 0.46
C ILE A 109 5.65 8.33 -0.30
N VAL A 110 5.39 8.24 -1.62
CA VAL A 110 5.03 9.41 -2.43
C VAL A 110 3.78 10.10 -1.89
N ASP A 111 2.74 9.32 -1.61
CA ASP A 111 1.45 9.84 -1.14
C ASP A 111 1.55 10.41 0.28
N LEU A 112 2.24 9.71 1.19
CA LEU A 112 2.33 10.13 2.59
C LEU A 112 3.23 11.37 2.78
N PHE A 113 4.29 11.51 1.99
CA PHE A 113 5.30 12.55 2.15
C PHE A 113 5.30 13.62 1.04
N ASP A 114 4.33 13.56 0.12
CA ASP A 114 4.11 14.55 -0.93
C ASP A 114 5.36 14.81 -1.80
N LEU A 115 5.91 13.73 -2.36
CA LEU A 115 7.15 13.76 -3.16
C LEU A 115 6.93 14.01 -4.67
N SER A 116 5.69 14.21 -5.10
CA SER A 116 5.28 14.17 -6.52
C SER A 116 5.96 15.21 -7.41
N ASP A 117 6.25 16.39 -6.86
CA ASP A 117 6.86 17.51 -7.59
C ASP A 117 8.35 17.30 -7.92
N ASP A 118 9.00 16.26 -7.38
CA ASP A 118 10.46 16.07 -7.45
C ASP A 118 10.92 15.12 -8.57
N PHE A 119 10.01 14.53 -9.35
CA PHE A 119 10.34 13.39 -10.23
C PHE A 119 10.87 13.76 -11.62
N GLU A 120 10.41 14.86 -12.22
CA GLU A 120 10.60 15.11 -13.66
C GLU A 120 12.07 15.22 -14.11
N ASN A 121 12.99 15.56 -13.20
CA ASN A 121 14.41 15.81 -13.52
C ASN A 121 15.40 15.02 -12.67
N ASP A 122 14.94 14.11 -11.80
CA ASP A 122 15.83 13.38 -10.92
C ASP A 122 16.39 12.11 -11.59
N LYS A 123 17.68 12.16 -11.93
CA LYS A 123 18.38 11.04 -12.57
C LYS A 123 18.39 9.76 -11.74
N GLU A 124 18.44 9.89 -10.42
CA GLU A 124 18.46 8.73 -9.52
C GLU A 124 17.08 8.09 -9.43
N ILE A 125 15.99 8.88 -9.52
CA ILE A 125 14.63 8.34 -9.58
C ILE A 125 14.40 7.61 -10.90
N LYS A 126 14.83 8.18 -12.02
CA LYS A 126 14.76 7.49 -13.33
C LYS A 126 15.52 6.16 -13.30
N LYS A 127 16.72 6.16 -12.71
CA LYS A 127 17.52 4.95 -12.54
C LYS A 127 16.80 3.91 -11.67
N ALA A 128 16.28 4.31 -10.50
CA ALA A 128 15.53 3.44 -9.61
C ALA A 128 14.26 2.88 -10.28
N ALA A 129 13.56 3.68 -11.08
CA ALA A 129 12.41 3.25 -11.86
C ALA A 129 12.77 2.19 -12.91
N LEU A 130 13.89 2.35 -13.63
CA LEU A 130 14.36 1.34 -14.58
C LEU A 130 14.75 0.03 -13.87
N GLU A 131 15.44 0.11 -12.73
CA GLU A 131 15.78 -1.06 -11.90
C GLU A 131 14.52 -1.77 -11.37
N GLY A 132 13.54 -0.99 -10.92
CA GLY A 132 12.23 -1.49 -10.48
C GLY A 132 11.44 -2.16 -11.60
N LEU A 133 11.47 -1.59 -12.80
CA LEU A 133 10.86 -2.19 -14.01
C LEU A 133 11.53 -3.53 -14.33
N GLU A 134 12.86 -3.58 -14.33
CA GLU A 134 13.59 -4.83 -14.57
C GLU A 134 13.26 -5.89 -13.50
N ASN A 135 13.20 -5.51 -12.22
CA ASN A 135 12.88 -6.43 -11.14
C ASN A 135 11.42 -6.91 -11.16
N ALA A 136 10.47 -6.03 -11.47
CA ALA A 136 9.07 -6.41 -11.67
C ALA A 136 8.94 -7.45 -12.79
N LEU A 137 9.61 -7.22 -13.92
CA LEU A 137 9.63 -8.18 -15.02
C LEU A 137 10.34 -9.49 -14.65
N LYS A 138 11.49 -9.48 -13.95
CA LYS A 138 12.12 -10.72 -13.46
C LYS A 138 11.20 -11.54 -12.56
N ASN A 139 10.36 -10.87 -11.76
CA ASN A 139 9.37 -11.51 -10.89
C ASN A 139 8.06 -11.86 -11.61
N LYS A 140 8.02 -11.74 -12.95
CA LYS A 140 6.84 -12.01 -13.81
C LYS A 140 5.66 -11.09 -13.55
N ASP A 141 5.90 -9.92 -12.97
CA ASP A 141 4.89 -8.89 -12.69
C ASP A 141 4.89 -7.78 -13.76
N VAL A 142 4.25 -8.11 -14.89
CA VAL A 142 4.12 -7.20 -16.04
C VAL A 142 3.18 -6.02 -15.71
N GLY A 143 2.21 -6.23 -14.82
CA GLY A 143 1.29 -5.19 -14.36
C GLY A 143 2.02 -4.07 -13.62
N PHE A 144 2.84 -4.41 -12.62
CA PHE A 144 3.65 -3.41 -11.92
C PHE A 144 4.69 -2.77 -12.84
N ALA A 145 5.33 -3.55 -13.72
CA ALA A 145 6.26 -2.98 -14.69
C ALA A 145 5.59 -1.92 -15.59
N LYS A 146 4.32 -2.15 -15.97
CA LYS A 146 3.51 -1.18 -16.73
C LYS A 146 3.20 0.07 -15.91
N VAL A 147 2.81 -0.08 -14.64
CA VAL A 147 2.56 1.06 -13.74
C VAL A 147 3.81 1.94 -13.62
N ILE A 148 5.00 1.35 -13.48
CA ILE A 148 6.27 2.09 -13.43
C ILE A 148 6.48 2.87 -14.74
N LYS A 149 6.29 2.22 -15.90
CA LYS A 149 6.39 2.87 -17.22
C LYS A 149 5.46 4.09 -17.33
N GLU A 150 4.21 3.96 -16.88
CA GLU A 150 3.19 5.01 -17.02
C GLU A 150 3.38 6.15 -16.01
N THR A 151 3.99 5.86 -14.86
CA THR A 151 4.17 6.83 -13.77
C THR A 151 5.42 7.68 -13.94
N PHE A 152 6.53 7.08 -14.39
CA PHE A 152 7.83 7.74 -14.42
C PHE A 152 8.20 8.22 -15.83
N PRO A 153 8.81 9.41 -15.98
CA PRO A 153 9.26 9.93 -17.27
C PRO A 153 10.55 9.23 -17.72
N LEU A 154 10.41 7.97 -18.12
CA LEU A 154 11.46 7.10 -18.63
C LEU A 154 11.61 7.27 -20.14
N GLU A 155 12.83 7.06 -20.65
CA GLU A 155 13.07 7.07 -22.09
C GLU A 155 12.54 5.77 -22.71
N GLU A 156 11.69 5.88 -23.73
CA GLU A 156 10.99 4.74 -24.34
C GLU A 156 11.98 3.68 -24.86
N GLU A 157 13.15 4.10 -25.35
CA GLU A 157 14.21 3.20 -25.84
C GLU A 157 14.76 2.28 -24.74
N GLU A 158 14.94 2.79 -23.52
CA GLU A 158 15.44 2.02 -22.37
C GLU A 158 14.39 1.02 -21.89
N VAL A 159 13.13 1.48 -21.79
CA VAL A 159 11.98 0.67 -21.40
C VAL A 159 11.79 -0.49 -22.38
N VAL A 160 11.82 -0.22 -23.68
CA VAL A 160 11.70 -1.24 -24.75
C VAL A 160 12.83 -2.26 -24.68
N LEU A 161 14.06 -1.83 -24.37
CA LEU A 161 15.21 -2.74 -24.24
C LEU A 161 15.04 -3.71 -23.07
N ILE A 162 14.64 -3.21 -21.89
CA ILE A 162 14.41 -4.06 -20.70
C ILE A 162 13.26 -5.03 -20.95
N ALA A 163 12.14 -4.53 -21.49
CA ALA A 163 10.98 -5.34 -21.83
C ALA A 163 11.34 -6.45 -22.84
N ARG A 164 12.09 -6.14 -23.89
CA ARG A 164 12.56 -7.12 -24.88
C ARG A 164 13.40 -8.22 -24.24
N LYS A 165 14.35 -7.86 -23.39
CA LYS A 165 15.22 -8.84 -22.72
C LYS A 165 14.40 -9.77 -21.81
N ALA A 166 13.45 -9.23 -21.04
CA ALA A 166 12.56 -10.04 -20.22
C ALA A 166 11.68 -10.99 -21.06
N ALA A 167 11.18 -10.50 -22.20
CA ALA A 167 10.43 -11.35 -23.14
C ALA A 167 11.29 -12.50 -23.70
N GLU A 168 12.56 -12.25 -24.02
CA GLU A 168 13.50 -13.30 -24.44
C GLU A 168 13.73 -14.36 -23.34
N GLU A 169 13.92 -13.93 -22.09
CA GLU A 169 14.02 -14.85 -20.94
C GLU A 169 12.74 -15.68 -20.75
N PHE A 170 11.56 -15.07 -20.94
CA PHE A 170 10.28 -15.77 -20.86
C PHE A 170 10.06 -16.76 -22.01
N ILE A 171 10.63 -16.50 -23.19
CA ILE A 171 10.64 -17.46 -24.29
C ILE A 171 11.42 -18.72 -23.89
N GLU A 172 12.60 -18.56 -23.26
CA GLU A 172 13.40 -19.69 -22.77
C GLU A 172 12.64 -20.53 -21.73
N ASP A 173 11.89 -19.85 -20.86
CA ASP A 173 10.99 -20.45 -19.87
C ASP A 173 9.70 -21.05 -20.46
N LYS A 174 9.43 -20.84 -21.76
CA LYS A 174 8.18 -21.19 -22.46
C LYS A 174 6.94 -20.50 -21.89
N ASP A 175 7.12 -19.33 -21.27
CA ASP A 175 6.08 -18.49 -20.68
C ASP A 175 5.52 -17.50 -21.72
N TYR A 176 4.98 -18.04 -22.82
CA TYR A 176 4.52 -17.25 -23.97
C TYR A 176 3.36 -16.28 -23.64
N PHE A 177 2.61 -16.56 -22.56
CA PHE A 177 1.60 -15.64 -22.06
C PHE A 177 2.25 -14.33 -21.60
N LYS A 178 3.30 -14.43 -20.78
CA LYS A 178 4.04 -13.25 -20.30
C LYS A 178 4.76 -12.52 -21.42
N VAL A 179 5.27 -13.24 -22.42
CA VAL A 179 5.85 -12.63 -23.64
C VAL A 179 4.84 -11.73 -24.33
N LYS A 180 3.61 -12.23 -24.54
CA LYS A 180 2.55 -11.46 -25.19
C LYS A 180 2.09 -10.27 -24.32
N GLU A 181 1.96 -10.48 -23.01
CA GLU A 181 1.63 -9.40 -22.07
C GLU A 181 2.67 -8.26 -22.12
N ILE A 182 3.96 -8.61 -22.28
CA ILE A 182 5.02 -7.63 -22.50
C ILE A 182 4.90 -6.97 -23.88
N GLU A 183 4.66 -7.73 -24.96
CA GLU A 183 4.46 -7.17 -26.31
C GLU A 183 3.34 -6.12 -26.34
N ASP A 184 2.21 -6.43 -25.72
CA ASP A 184 1.04 -5.56 -25.64
C ASP A 184 1.30 -4.32 -24.74
N SER A 185 2.00 -4.50 -23.62
CA SER A 185 2.23 -3.41 -22.64
C SER A 185 3.37 -2.47 -23.00
N PHE A 186 4.39 -2.97 -23.72
CA PHE A 186 5.63 -2.24 -23.97
C PHE A 186 5.89 -1.94 -25.45
N LEU A 187 4.96 -2.28 -26.35
CA LEU A 187 5.02 -2.00 -27.78
C LEU A 187 6.32 -2.47 -28.45
N ILE A 188 6.91 -3.57 -27.97
CA ILE A 188 8.25 -4.04 -28.41
C ILE A 188 8.28 -4.67 -29.83
N GLY A 189 7.17 -4.57 -30.56
CA GLY A 189 6.97 -5.07 -31.93
C GLY A 189 6.58 -6.54 -31.94
N SER A 190 5.52 -6.88 -32.68
CA SER A 190 4.84 -8.19 -32.71
C SER A 190 5.63 -9.33 -33.40
N GLY A 191 6.96 -9.35 -33.29
CA GLY A 191 7.85 -10.24 -34.05
C GLY A 191 8.74 -11.14 -33.20
N LEU A 192 8.72 -11.02 -31.86
CA LEU A 192 9.54 -11.88 -30.99
C LEU A 192 9.05 -13.33 -31.01
N LEU A 193 7.73 -13.51 -30.92
CA LEU A 193 7.11 -14.84 -31.03
C LEU A 193 7.26 -15.45 -32.44
N ASP A 194 7.41 -14.62 -33.47
CA ASP A 194 7.60 -15.11 -34.85
C ASP A 194 8.98 -15.75 -35.05
N SER A 195 10.03 -15.28 -34.35
CA SER A 195 11.36 -15.92 -34.40
C SER A 195 11.41 -17.30 -33.72
N VAL A 196 10.62 -17.53 -32.67
CA VAL A 196 10.55 -18.82 -31.96
C VAL A 196 9.84 -19.88 -32.80
N ARG A 197 8.84 -19.46 -33.60
CA ARG A 197 8.09 -20.35 -34.51
C ARG A 197 8.93 -20.99 -35.62
N GLU A 198 10.08 -20.42 -35.98
CA GLU A 198 10.89 -20.99 -37.07
C GLU A 198 11.82 -22.13 -36.63
N GLU A 199 12.15 -22.25 -35.34
CA GLU A 199 13.05 -23.30 -34.83
C GLU A 199 12.29 -24.57 -34.37
N ASP A 200 11.04 -24.44 -33.91
CA ASP A 200 10.18 -25.56 -33.51
C ASP A 200 9.27 -26.07 -34.67
N LYS A 201 9.86 -26.36 -35.84
CA LYS A 201 9.12 -26.82 -37.04
C LYS A 201 8.41 -28.17 -36.92
N ASP A 202 8.60 -28.91 -35.83
CA ASP A 202 7.85 -30.14 -35.51
C ASP A 202 6.67 -29.92 -34.57
N ILE A 203 6.45 -28.68 -34.13
CA ILE A 203 5.28 -28.29 -33.34
C ILE A 203 4.46 -27.34 -34.20
N ASP A 204 3.44 -27.89 -34.87
CA ASP A 204 2.39 -27.13 -35.55
C ASP A 204 1.53 -26.40 -34.49
N ILE A 205 2.12 -25.43 -33.79
CA ILE A 205 1.39 -24.37 -33.09
C ILE A 205 1.41 -23.17 -34.04
N LYS A 206 0.53 -23.23 -35.04
CA LYS A 206 -0.32 -22.07 -35.28
C LYS A 206 -0.83 -21.62 -33.90
N PRO A 207 -0.86 -20.32 -33.56
CA PRO A 207 -1.77 -19.90 -32.52
C PRO A 207 -3.15 -19.98 -33.18
N SER A 208 -3.63 -21.19 -33.47
CA SER A 208 -5.03 -21.41 -33.25
C SER A 208 -5.15 -21.17 -31.75
N PHE A 209 -5.51 -19.93 -31.38
CA PHE A 209 -6.53 -19.79 -30.35
C PHE A 209 -7.47 -20.96 -30.56
N PRO A 210 -7.70 -21.81 -29.55
CA PRO A 210 -8.63 -22.88 -29.74
C PRO A 210 -9.96 -22.23 -30.12
N GLU A 211 -10.29 -22.25 -31.42
CA GLU A 211 -11.67 -22.26 -31.89
C GLU A 211 -12.36 -23.53 -31.38
N ASP A 212 -11.60 -24.44 -30.74
CA ASP A 212 -12.08 -25.55 -29.94
C ASP A 212 -12.96 -25.03 -28.80
N ILE A 213 -14.27 -25.04 -29.09
CA ILE A 213 -15.36 -24.75 -28.16
C ILE A 213 -15.14 -25.46 -26.81
N ALA A 214 -14.58 -26.67 -26.80
CA ALA A 214 -14.33 -27.42 -25.57
C ALA A 214 -13.28 -26.75 -24.68
N ALA A 215 -12.22 -26.18 -25.24
CA ALA A 215 -11.19 -25.48 -24.47
C ALA A 215 -11.70 -24.13 -23.93
N LYS A 216 -12.53 -23.41 -24.70
CA LYS A 216 -13.20 -22.19 -24.22
C LYS A 216 -14.21 -22.48 -23.10
N GLU A 217 -14.98 -23.57 -23.21
CA GLU A 217 -15.89 -23.98 -22.13
C GLU A 217 -15.14 -24.32 -20.84
N GLU A 218 -14.03 -25.06 -20.94
CA GLU A 218 -13.23 -25.40 -19.75
C GLU A 218 -12.54 -24.18 -19.15
N ALA A 219 -12.06 -23.25 -19.98
CA ALA A 219 -11.56 -21.97 -19.53
C ALA A 219 -12.65 -21.13 -18.83
N LYS A 220 -13.90 -21.12 -19.35
CA LYS A 220 -15.02 -20.43 -18.70
C LYS A 220 -15.30 -21.02 -17.32
N LYS A 221 -15.27 -22.35 -17.16
CA LYS A 221 -15.42 -23.01 -15.83
C LYS A 221 -14.29 -22.65 -14.88
N ALA A 222 -13.04 -22.67 -15.35
CA ALA A 222 -11.89 -22.31 -14.53
C ALA A 222 -11.96 -20.83 -14.11
N PHE A 223 -12.33 -19.94 -15.03
CA PHE A 223 -12.58 -18.53 -14.75
C PHE A 223 -13.64 -18.35 -13.66
N SER A 224 -14.83 -18.95 -13.85
CA SER A 224 -15.93 -18.95 -12.88
C SER A 224 -15.47 -19.45 -11.50
N HIS A 225 -14.69 -20.54 -11.47
CA HIS A 225 -14.15 -21.08 -10.21
C HIS A 225 -13.22 -20.11 -9.49
N TYR A 226 -12.22 -19.54 -10.17
CA TYR A 226 -11.29 -18.60 -9.55
C TYR A 226 -11.98 -17.28 -9.16
N LEU A 227 -12.93 -16.82 -9.96
CA LEU A 227 -13.76 -15.68 -9.64
C LEU A 227 -14.54 -15.91 -8.34
N ALA A 228 -15.23 -17.06 -8.22
CA ALA A 228 -16.00 -17.43 -7.04
C ALA A 228 -15.13 -17.60 -5.77
N ASP A 229 -13.87 -17.99 -5.93
CA ASP A 229 -12.92 -18.11 -4.81
C ASP A 229 -12.28 -16.76 -4.42
N GLY A 230 -12.54 -15.68 -5.16
CA GLY A 230 -11.95 -14.36 -4.96
C GLY A 230 -10.52 -14.22 -5.49
N GLU A 231 -10.04 -15.17 -6.29
CA GLU A 231 -8.68 -15.22 -6.82
C GLU A 231 -8.58 -14.44 -8.15
N ILE A 232 -8.40 -13.13 -8.05
CA ILE A 232 -8.45 -12.21 -9.20
C ILE A 232 -7.39 -12.52 -10.25
N MET A 233 -6.13 -12.67 -9.83
CA MET A 233 -5.01 -12.80 -10.77
C MET A 233 -5.13 -14.05 -11.66
N PRO A 234 -5.42 -15.25 -11.12
CA PRO A 234 -5.72 -16.41 -11.95
C PRO A 234 -6.93 -16.21 -12.86
N ALA A 235 -8.01 -15.60 -12.36
CA ALA A 235 -9.21 -15.33 -13.17
C ALA A 235 -8.89 -14.41 -14.36
N LEU A 236 -8.21 -13.29 -14.13
CA LEU A 236 -7.79 -12.37 -15.18
C LEU A 236 -6.87 -13.02 -16.20
N ARG A 237 -5.90 -13.83 -15.75
CA ARG A 237 -5.03 -14.60 -16.66
C ARG A 237 -5.83 -15.49 -17.60
N ILE A 238 -6.86 -16.18 -17.09
CA ILE A 238 -7.73 -17.02 -17.91
C ILE A 238 -8.58 -16.16 -18.86
N ARG A 239 -9.17 -15.07 -18.36
CA ARG A 239 -9.95 -14.13 -19.18
C ARG A 239 -9.13 -13.62 -20.36
N ASP A 240 -7.95 -13.08 -20.09
CA ASP A 240 -7.10 -12.44 -21.10
C ASP A 240 -6.51 -13.48 -22.07
N SER A 241 -6.29 -14.72 -21.61
CA SER A 241 -5.81 -15.82 -22.44
C SER A 241 -6.87 -16.37 -23.40
N PHE A 242 -8.11 -16.52 -22.95
CA PHE A 242 -9.16 -17.27 -23.67
C PHE A 242 -10.27 -16.39 -24.24
N PHE A 243 -10.42 -15.16 -23.74
CA PHE A 243 -11.52 -14.24 -24.06
C PHE A 243 -11.03 -12.78 -24.27
N PRO A 244 -10.06 -12.52 -25.17
CA PRO A 244 -9.43 -11.21 -25.34
C PRO A 244 -10.33 -10.11 -25.98
N SER A 245 -11.61 -10.38 -26.26
CA SER A 245 -12.54 -9.43 -26.90
C SER A 245 -13.99 -9.75 -26.56
N GLU A 246 -14.65 -9.03 -25.64
CA GLU A 246 -16.11 -9.02 -25.29
C GLU A 246 -16.95 -10.32 -25.40
N GLU A 247 -16.34 -11.50 -25.58
CA GLU A 247 -16.99 -12.79 -25.84
C GLU A 247 -17.51 -13.45 -24.55
N LEU A 248 -17.05 -12.94 -23.40
CA LEU A 248 -17.53 -13.36 -22.10
C LEU A 248 -18.81 -12.58 -21.76
N GLU A 249 -19.96 -13.24 -21.88
CA GLU A 249 -21.20 -12.73 -21.32
C GLU A 249 -21.11 -12.76 -19.79
N TYR A 250 -20.91 -11.58 -19.19
CA TYR A 250 -20.77 -11.41 -17.74
C TYR A 250 -22.07 -11.62 -16.96
N ASP A 251 -23.22 -11.62 -17.64
CA ASP A 251 -24.52 -11.86 -17.03
C ASP A 251 -24.61 -13.27 -16.42
N ASP A 252 -23.97 -14.25 -17.04
CA ASP A 252 -23.92 -15.64 -16.56
C ASP A 252 -23.04 -15.83 -15.31
N LEU A 253 -22.22 -14.83 -14.96
CA LEU A 253 -21.15 -14.94 -13.96
C LEU A 253 -21.42 -14.07 -12.72
N GLN A 254 -22.63 -13.51 -12.61
CA GLN A 254 -23.00 -12.64 -11.49
C GLN A 254 -23.00 -13.37 -10.16
N ASP A 255 -23.46 -14.62 -10.13
CA ASP A 255 -23.48 -15.43 -8.90
C ASP A 255 -22.06 -15.71 -8.40
N GLU A 256 -21.14 -16.08 -9.30
CA GLU A 256 -19.73 -16.28 -8.96
C GLU A 256 -19.02 -14.98 -8.60
N ALA A 257 -19.34 -13.87 -9.25
CA ALA A 257 -18.82 -12.56 -8.87
C ALA A 257 -19.25 -12.18 -7.44
N ILE A 258 -20.53 -12.37 -7.10
CA ILE A 258 -21.06 -12.12 -5.75
C ILE A 258 -20.36 -13.02 -4.73
N GLN A 259 -20.20 -14.31 -5.04
CA GLN A 259 -19.48 -15.25 -4.18
C GLN A 259 -18.00 -14.87 -4.00
N GLY A 260 -17.33 -14.44 -5.07
CA GLY A 260 -15.96 -13.95 -5.04
C GLY A 260 -15.81 -12.73 -4.14
N ILE A 261 -16.74 -11.78 -4.22
CA ILE A 261 -16.79 -10.61 -3.34
C ILE A 261 -16.96 -11.07 -1.88
N GLU A 262 -17.86 -12.02 -1.61
CA GLU A 262 -18.02 -12.59 -0.26
C GLU A 262 -16.70 -13.15 0.29
N ARG A 263 -15.98 -13.95 -0.51
CA ARG A 263 -14.67 -14.50 -0.13
C ARG A 263 -13.62 -13.43 0.13
N CYS A 264 -13.60 -12.38 -0.70
CA CYS A 264 -12.71 -11.24 -0.51
C CYS A 264 -13.00 -10.56 0.84
N LEU A 265 -14.28 -10.32 1.16
CA LEU A 265 -14.70 -9.75 2.44
C LEU A 265 -14.36 -10.65 3.63
N GLU A 266 -14.50 -11.98 3.50
CA GLU A 266 -14.10 -12.93 4.54
C GLU A 266 -12.60 -12.83 4.88
N ARG A 267 -11.76 -12.54 3.88
CA ARG A 267 -10.30 -12.45 3.99
C ARG A 267 -9.77 -11.03 4.27
N ASP A 268 -10.66 -10.04 4.40
CA ASP A 268 -10.30 -8.61 4.45
C ASP A 268 -9.57 -8.09 3.19
N ASP A 269 -9.71 -8.77 2.05
CA ASP A 269 -9.16 -8.34 0.75
C ASP A 269 -10.13 -7.38 0.03
N ILE A 270 -10.27 -6.17 0.57
CA ILE A 270 -11.17 -5.14 0.05
C ILE A 270 -10.85 -4.75 -1.41
N PRO A 271 -9.57 -4.52 -1.80
CA PRO A 271 -9.24 -4.12 -3.17
C PRO A 271 -9.71 -5.14 -4.22
N SER A 272 -9.50 -6.44 -3.96
CA SER A 272 -9.96 -7.50 -4.88
C SER A 272 -11.49 -7.55 -4.98
N GLY A 273 -12.21 -7.42 -3.86
CA GLY A 273 -13.67 -7.39 -3.88
C GLY A 273 -14.23 -6.19 -4.66
N VAL A 274 -13.66 -5.01 -4.49
CA VAL A 274 -14.03 -3.80 -5.25
C VAL A 274 -13.74 -3.98 -6.74
N TYR A 275 -12.60 -4.60 -7.06
CA TYR A 275 -12.23 -4.91 -8.44
C TYR A 275 -13.27 -5.83 -9.09
N ILE A 276 -13.66 -6.93 -8.43
CA ILE A 276 -14.71 -7.83 -8.95
C ILE A 276 -16.00 -7.06 -9.19
N MET A 277 -16.45 -6.27 -8.20
CA MET A 277 -17.69 -5.50 -8.30
C MET A 277 -17.69 -4.59 -9.54
N LYS A 278 -16.60 -3.84 -9.75
CA LYS A 278 -16.47 -2.88 -10.86
C LYS A 278 -16.35 -3.61 -12.20
N GLU A 279 -15.47 -4.59 -12.29
CA GLU A 279 -15.16 -5.28 -13.55
C GLU A 279 -16.33 -6.14 -14.02
N MET A 280 -16.96 -6.88 -13.10
CA MET A 280 -18.11 -7.73 -13.40
C MET A 280 -19.44 -6.95 -13.38
N LYS A 281 -19.39 -5.63 -13.13
CA LYS A 281 -20.55 -4.72 -13.06
C LYS A 281 -21.65 -5.24 -12.12
N VAL A 282 -21.24 -5.83 -10.99
CA VAL A 282 -22.17 -6.36 -9.98
C VAL A 282 -22.98 -5.19 -9.42
N ASN A 283 -24.30 -5.34 -9.41
CA ASN A 283 -25.19 -4.35 -8.81
C ASN A 283 -24.89 -4.21 -7.30
N PRO A 284 -24.52 -3.02 -6.79
CA PRO A 284 -24.23 -2.83 -5.36
C PRO A 284 -25.38 -3.27 -4.44
N GLU A 285 -26.63 -3.13 -4.87
CA GLU A 285 -27.79 -3.58 -4.08
C GLU A 285 -27.83 -5.10 -3.88
N SER A 286 -27.25 -5.88 -4.79
CA SER A 286 -27.20 -7.35 -4.68
C SER A 286 -26.23 -7.82 -3.59
N ILE A 287 -25.22 -7.02 -3.25
CA ILE A 287 -24.20 -7.34 -2.24
C ILE A 287 -24.36 -6.51 -0.96
N ARG A 288 -25.35 -5.62 -0.91
CA ARG A 288 -25.56 -4.66 0.19
C ARG A 288 -25.60 -5.32 1.56
N SER A 289 -26.36 -6.40 1.73
CA SER A 289 -26.48 -7.07 3.03
C SER A 289 -25.16 -7.66 3.53
N MET A 290 -24.33 -8.17 2.63
CA MET A 290 -23.00 -8.70 2.97
C MET A 290 -22.06 -7.58 3.40
N LEU A 291 -22.06 -6.47 2.65
CA LEU A 291 -21.26 -5.30 2.97
C LEU A 291 -21.65 -4.71 4.33
N ILE A 292 -22.95 -4.57 4.60
CA ILE A 292 -23.45 -4.11 5.91
C ILE A 292 -23.06 -5.09 7.03
N GLY A 293 -23.16 -6.40 6.79
CA GLY A 293 -22.71 -7.40 7.75
C GLY A 293 -21.21 -7.28 8.07
N LYS A 294 -20.38 -7.07 7.06
CA LYS A 294 -18.93 -6.87 7.24
C LYS A 294 -18.62 -5.53 7.93
N PHE A 295 -19.31 -4.46 7.56
CA PHE A 295 -19.21 -3.15 8.18
C PHE A 295 -19.54 -3.20 9.68
N ILE A 296 -20.66 -3.83 10.04
CA ILE A 296 -21.07 -4.09 11.43
C ILE A 296 -19.99 -4.89 12.17
N SER A 297 -19.39 -5.88 11.52
CA SER A 297 -18.33 -6.71 12.13
C SER A 297 -17.09 -5.89 12.51
N HIS A 298 -16.58 -5.05 11.60
CA HIS A 298 -15.46 -4.15 11.89
C HIS A 298 -15.81 -3.12 12.96
N LEU A 299 -17.00 -2.50 12.89
CA LEU A 299 -17.45 -1.58 13.93
C LEU A 299 -17.49 -2.27 15.29
N SER A 300 -18.15 -3.43 15.39
CA SER A 300 -18.29 -4.19 16.65
C SER A 300 -16.97 -4.73 17.19
N SER A 301 -15.94 -4.84 16.33
CA SER A 301 -14.58 -5.21 16.73
C SER A 301 -13.74 -4.02 17.21
N GLY A 302 -14.26 -2.79 17.05
CA GLY A 302 -13.57 -1.54 17.36
C GLY A 302 -12.59 -1.11 16.28
N GLU A 303 -12.78 -1.52 15.02
CA GLU A 303 -11.93 -1.21 13.86
C GLU A 303 -12.67 -0.20 12.95
N ALA A 304 -12.87 1.01 13.44
CA ALA A 304 -13.71 2.02 12.80
C ALA A 304 -13.15 2.49 11.46
N ILE A 305 -11.84 2.75 11.39
CA ILE A 305 -11.16 3.18 10.17
C ILE A 305 -11.34 2.14 9.06
N LYS A 306 -11.23 0.84 9.37
CA LYS A 306 -11.48 -0.23 8.40
C LYS A 306 -12.94 -0.26 7.94
N ALA A 307 -13.88 -0.08 8.87
CA ALA A 307 -15.30 0.01 8.52
C ALA A 307 -15.58 1.19 7.58
N ILE A 308 -15.04 2.38 7.88
CA ILE A 308 -15.20 3.57 7.02
C ILE A 308 -14.55 3.36 5.65
N GLY A 309 -13.34 2.79 5.59
CA GLY A 309 -12.69 2.45 4.33
C GLY A 309 -13.55 1.51 3.47
N LEU A 310 -14.16 0.48 4.07
CA LEU A 310 -15.11 -0.40 3.38
C LEU A 310 -16.31 0.38 2.82
N LYS A 311 -16.89 1.31 3.60
CA LYS A 311 -17.99 2.17 3.15
C LYS A 311 -17.61 2.98 1.93
N GLU A 312 -16.43 3.61 1.96
CA GLU A 312 -15.96 4.49 0.88
C GLU A 312 -15.68 3.70 -0.40
N GLU A 313 -14.92 2.60 -0.29
CA GLU A 313 -14.50 1.77 -1.42
C GLU A 313 -15.66 1.12 -2.16
N PHE A 314 -16.68 0.66 -1.43
CA PHE A 314 -17.91 0.09 -2.01
C PHE A 314 -19.02 1.11 -2.22
N SER A 315 -18.78 2.39 -1.90
CA SER A 315 -19.77 3.47 -2.03
C SER A 315 -21.10 3.17 -1.33
N LEU A 316 -21.04 2.65 -0.09
CA LEU A 316 -22.23 2.47 0.75
C LEU A 316 -22.84 3.84 1.08
N ASP A 317 -24.16 3.92 0.98
CA ASP A 317 -24.93 5.15 1.18
C ASP A 317 -24.95 5.61 2.64
N GLU A 318 -25.07 6.94 2.84
CA GLU A 318 -25.14 7.54 4.18
C GLU A 318 -26.32 7.02 5.00
N SER A 319 -27.43 6.64 4.36
CA SER A 319 -28.58 6.04 5.04
C SER A 319 -28.26 4.73 5.76
N SER A 320 -27.16 4.06 5.41
CA SER A 320 -26.72 2.85 6.11
C SER A 320 -26.14 3.14 7.50
N LEU A 321 -25.69 4.37 7.77
CA LEU A 321 -25.16 4.75 9.08
C LEU A 321 -26.25 4.90 10.16
N ASP A 322 -27.47 5.23 9.72
CA ASP A 322 -28.62 5.39 10.61
C ASP A 322 -29.32 4.06 10.95
N ASP A 323 -28.82 2.93 10.43
CA ASP A 323 -29.37 1.61 10.74
C ASP A 323 -29.19 1.30 12.24
N PRO A 324 -30.25 0.90 12.98
CA PRO A 324 -30.14 0.60 14.40
C PRO A 324 -29.07 -0.44 14.75
N ALA A 325 -28.85 -1.45 13.90
CA ALA A 325 -27.81 -2.46 14.12
C ALA A 325 -26.40 -1.88 13.93
N VAL A 326 -26.24 -0.91 13.02
CA VAL A 326 -24.98 -0.17 12.84
C VAL A 326 -24.70 0.73 14.03
N ILE A 327 -25.70 1.45 14.54
CA ILE A 327 -25.57 2.30 15.73
C ILE A 327 -25.21 1.46 16.96
N GLU A 328 -25.85 0.30 17.14
CA GLU A 328 -25.50 -0.64 18.22
C GLU A 328 -24.06 -1.17 18.08
N ALA A 329 -23.67 -1.56 16.87
CA ALA A 329 -22.31 -1.99 16.56
C ALA A 329 -21.26 -0.90 16.83
N ALA A 330 -21.57 0.36 16.49
CA ALA A 330 -20.72 1.50 16.77
C ALA A 330 -20.55 1.74 18.28
N ALA A 331 -21.64 1.68 19.06
CA ALA A 331 -21.57 1.80 20.52
C ALA A 331 -20.71 0.69 21.16
N GLN A 332 -20.88 -0.55 20.70
CA GLN A 332 -20.04 -1.67 21.13
C GLN A 332 -18.57 -1.47 20.71
N GLY A 333 -18.37 -1.03 19.47
CA GLY A 333 -17.08 -0.72 18.87
C GLY A 333 -16.29 0.30 19.66
N PHE A 334 -16.96 1.38 20.06
CA PHE A 334 -16.37 2.46 20.84
C PHE A 334 -15.70 1.93 22.11
N SER A 335 -16.45 1.12 22.88
CA SER A 335 -15.92 0.52 24.11
C SER A 335 -14.76 -0.45 23.83
N LYS A 336 -14.79 -1.16 22.70
CA LYS A 336 -13.77 -2.14 22.33
C LYS A 336 -12.50 -1.49 21.79
N ALA A 337 -12.61 -0.38 21.06
CA ALA A 337 -11.49 0.45 20.64
C ALA A 337 -10.74 1.00 21.86
N LEU A 338 -11.46 1.56 22.84
CA LEU A 338 -10.87 1.97 24.12
C LEU A 338 -10.25 0.78 24.87
N LEU A 339 -10.87 -0.39 24.89
CA LEU A 339 -10.24 -1.55 25.52
C LEU A 339 -8.90 -1.95 24.86
N LYS A 340 -8.81 -1.80 23.53
CA LYS A 340 -7.59 -2.01 22.73
C LYS A 340 -6.60 -0.83 22.80
N GLN A 341 -6.95 0.26 23.48
CA GLN A 341 -6.19 1.53 23.53
C GLN A 341 -6.09 2.27 22.18
N ASP A 342 -7.00 1.96 21.26
CA ASP A 342 -7.13 2.65 19.99
C ASP A 342 -8.07 3.85 20.14
N ILE A 343 -7.48 5.01 20.46
CA ILE A 343 -8.23 6.25 20.67
C ILE A 343 -8.71 6.82 19.33
N GLN A 344 -7.97 6.58 18.24
CA GLN A 344 -8.34 7.11 16.92
C GLN A 344 -9.60 6.45 16.40
N ASP A 345 -9.70 5.12 16.48
CA ASP A 345 -10.94 4.42 16.12
C ASP A 345 -12.12 4.86 16.99
N ALA A 346 -11.89 5.11 18.29
CA ALA A 346 -12.93 5.64 19.18
C ALA A 346 -13.37 7.07 18.79
N VAL A 347 -12.44 7.94 18.38
CA VAL A 347 -12.74 9.28 17.84
C VAL A 347 -13.57 9.19 16.58
N VAL A 348 -13.14 8.38 15.60
CA VAL A 348 -13.88 8.18 14.35
C VAL A 348 -15.31 7.72 14.64
N ILE A 349 -15.50 6.80 15.58
CA ILE A 349 -16.85 6.35 15.98
C ILE A 349 -17.68 7.49 16.55
N LYS A 350 -17.14 8.26 17.50
CA LYS A 350 -17.85 9.38 18.14
C LYS A 350 -18.25 10.46 17.13
N GLU A 351 -17.37 10.77 16.19
CA GLU A 351 -17.59 11.82 15.19
C GLU A 351 -18.54 11.40 14.09
N THR A 352 -18.53 10.11 13.73
CA THR A 352 -19.32 9.59 12.59
C THR A 352 -20.73 9.18 13.00
N PHE A 353 -20.90 8.57 14.18
CA PHE A 353 -22.17 7.97 14.57
C PHE A 353 -22.89 8.79 15.64
N SER A 354 -24.22 8.91 15.50
CA SER A 354 -25.07 9.61 16.47
C SER A 354 -25.30 8.77 17.73
N LEU A 355 -24.26 8.63 18.55
CA LEU A 355 -24.30 7.91 19.83
C LEU A 355 -24.81 8.80 20.97
N ASP A 356 -25.38 8.18 22.01
CA ASP A 356 -25.83 8.90 23.20
C ASP A 356 -24.63 9.53 23.94
N SER A 357 -24.60 10.87 23.99
CA SER A 357 -23.48 11.61 24.55
C SER A 357 -23.26 11.39 26.05
N GLU A 358 -24.33 11.09 26.82
CA GLU A 358 -24.21 10.87 28.26
C GLU A 358 -23.62 9.49 28.55
N GLU A 359 -24.06 8.46 27.80
CA GLU A 359 -23.49 7.12 27.87
C GLU A 359 -22.01 7.10 27.44
N MET A 360 -21.67 7.79 26.35
CA MET A 360 -20.28 7.87 25.87
C MET A 360 -19.37 8.59 26.87
N ALA A 361 -19.82 9.71 27.44
CA ALA A 361 -19.05 10.44 28.45
C ALA A 361 -18.75 9.57 29.68
N LYS A 362 -19.70 8.72 30.09
CA LYS A 362 -19.51 7.77 31.18
C LYS A 362 -18.48 6.70 30.79
N VAL A 363 -18.57 6.12 29.60
CA VAL A 363 -17.60 5.12 29.11
C VAL A 363 -16.18 5.72 29.07
N CYS A 364 -16.01 6.92 28.53
CA CYS A 364 -14.71 7.61 28.54
C CYS A 364 -14.19 7.82 29.96
N SER A 365 -15.04 8.24 30.90
CA SER A 365 -14.63 8.44 32.30
C SER A 365 -14.16 7.14 32.95
N ASP A 366 -14.85 6.02 32.70
CA ASP A 366 -14.47 4.72 33.22
C ASP A 366 -13.13 4.24 32.64
N PHE A 367 -12.91 4.42 31.33
CA PHE A 367 -11.64 4.07 30.67
C PHE A 367 -10.48 4.99 31.05
N HIS A 368 -10.74 6.27 31.29
CA HIS A 368 -9.73 7.21 31.79
C HIS A 368 -9.19 6.76 33.16
N VAL A 369 -10.09 6.42 34.09
CA VAL A 369 -9.71 5.85 35.40
C VAL A 369 -9.00 4.51 35.24
N TYR A 370 -9.42 3.68 34.29
CA TYR A 370 -8.79 2.40 34.00
C TYR A 370 -7.34 2.56 33.53
N TYR A 371 -7.05 3.45 32.59
CA TYR A 371 -5.69 3.73 32.11
C TYR A 371 -4.79 4.26 33.23
N LEU A 372 -5.26 5.24 34.01
CA LEU A 372 -4.50 5.77 35.15
C LEU A 372 -4.15 4.69 36.17
N LYS A 373 -5.07 3.75 36.44
CA LYS A 373 -4.81 2.62 37.37
C LYS A 373 -3.76 1.64 36.84
N ARG A 374 -3.62 1.52 35.52
CA ARG A 374 -2.58 0.69 34.88
C ARG A 374 -1.25 1.41 34.72
N GLY A 375 -1.23 2.73 34.92
CA GLY A 375 -0.07 3.59 34.72
C GLY A 375 0.07 4.13 33.30
N ASP A 376 -0.95 3.91 32.45
CA ASP A 376 -0.98 4.35 31.05
C ASP A 376 -1.40 5.83 30.96
N ASN A 377 -0.60 6.71 31.58
CA ASN A 377 -0.93 8.14 31.74
C ASN A 377 -1.08 8.86 30.40
N GLU A 378 -0.30 8.50 29.38
CA GLU A 378 -0.41 9.09 28.04
C GLU A 378 -1.74 8.74 27.38
N LYS A 379 -2.19 7.48 27.47
CA LYS A 379 -3.49 7.08 26.93
C LYS A 379 -4.66 7.73 27.67
N ALA A 380 -4.49 7.97 28.98
CA ALA A 380 -5.44 8.76 29.75
C ALA A 380 -5.50 10.22 29.24
N GLU A 381 -4.35 10.86 29.03
CA GLU A 381 -4.28 12.23 28.50
C GLU A 381 -4.80 12.36 27.06
N GLU A 382 -4.47 11.39 26.20
CA GLU A 382 -4.97 11.30 24.82
C GLU A 382 -6.49 11.16 24.78
N LEU A 383 -7.05 10.26 25.62
CA LEU A 383 -8.49 10.09 25.79
C LEU A 383 -9.16 11.37 26.30
N GLU A 384 -8.58 12.02 27.32
CA GLU A 384 -9.11 13.26 27.88
C GLU A 384 -9.16 14.37 26.82
N THR A 385 -8.08 14.53 26.07
CA THR A 385 -7.93 15.59 25.07
C THR A 385 -8.81 15.37 23.84
N SER A 386 -8.97 14.11 23.41
CA SER A 386 -9.64 13.79 22.13
C SER A 386 -11.14 13.52 22.28
N LEU A 387 -11.57 12.94 23.41
CA LEU A 387 -12.94 12.43 23.57
C LEU A 387 -13.72 13.06 24.72
N MET A 388 -13.08 13.66 25.72
CA MET A 388 -13.75 14.18 26.92
C MET A 388 -13.84 15.71 27.00
N ARG A 389 -12.96 16.43 26.28
CA ARG A 389 -13.06 17.89 26.08
C ARG A 389 -13.94 18.20 24.87
#